data_AF-A0A3T1B3M9-F1
#
_entry.id   AF-A0A3T1B3M9-F1
#
_cell.length_a   1.000
_cell.length_b   1.000
_cell.length_c   1.000
_cell.angle_alpha   90.00
_cell.angle_beta   90.00
_cell.angle_gamma   90.00
#
_symmetry.space_group_name_H-M   'P 1'
#
loop_
_entity.id
_entity.type
_entity.pdbx_description
1 polymer ?
#
loop_
_entity_poly.entity_id
_entity_poly.type
_entity_poly.pdbx_seq_one_letter_code
_entity_poly.pdbx_strand_id
1 'polypeptide(L)'
;MRLRRWLEGSFRSEGGDWWTPHADTGAGMLLVEPEDYESDEFEEAESLIGALGFLPATEIVLAAALHRPESHRMLATTALELAVLYDGFVDFDGLLPPVAATLPGRLFTIASGPLATVDDGWHVGDAEFLRAWLRHPGFRMVK
;
A
#
# COMPACT_ATOMS: atom_id res chain seq x y z
N MET A 1 -21.94 -4.91 -2.91
CA MET A 1 -22.73 -3.78 -3.48
C MET A 1 -22.63 -2.45 -2.71
N ARG A 2 -22.34 -2.42 -1.39
CA ARG A 2 -22.12 -1.15 -0.65
C ARG A 2 -20.70 -0.55 -0.81
N LEU A 3 -19.68 -1.38 -1.03
CA LEU A 3 -18.26 -1.01 -1.15
C LEU A 3 -17.99 -0.09 -2.37
N ARG A 4 -18.38 -0.52 -3.58
CA ARG A 4 -18.29 0.30 -4.81
C ARG A 4 -18.96 1.65 -4.64
N ARG A 5 -20.14 1.71 -4.00
CA ARG A 5 -20.87 2.98 -3.81
C ARG A 5 -20.16 4.01 -2.94
N TRP A 6 -19.38 3.59 -1.95
CA TRP A 6 -18.65 4.53 -1.07
C TRP A 6 -17.41 5.09 -1.76
N LEU A 7 -16.63 4.23 -2.45
CA LEU A 7 -15.48 4.66 -3.24
C LEU A 7 -15.90 5.50 -4.45
N GLU A 8 -16.92 5.05 -5.21
CA GLU A 8 -17.49 5.81 -6.33
C GLU A 8 -18.10 7.15 -5.90
N GLY A 9 -18.68 7.22 -4.71
CA GLY A 9 -19.30 8.45 -4.20
C GLY A 9 -18.29 9.47 -3.64
N SER A 10 -17.12 9.01 -3.22
CA SER A 10 -16.12 9.85 -2.53
C SER A 10 -14.92 10.23 -3.42
N PHE A 11 -14.65 9.46 -4.49
CA PHE A 11 -13.46 9.63 -5.34
C PHE A 11 -13.75 9.87 -6.83
N ARG A 12 -15.02 9.93 -7.27
CA ARG A 12 -15.32 10.33 -8.65
C ARG A 12 -15.08 11.83 -8.83
N SER A 13 -14.09 12.18 -9.65
CA SER A 13 -14.07 13.49 -10.30
C SER A 13 -15.24 13.60 -11.28
N GLU A 14 -15.73 14.82 -11.56
CA GLU A 14 -16.83 15.06 -12.52
C GLU A 14 -16.53 14.54 -13.95
N GLY A 15 -15.28 14.16 -14.24
CA GLY A 15 -14.83 13.62 -15.53
C GLY A 15 -14.83 12.09 -15.66
N GLY A 16 -15.11 11.33 -14.60
CA GLY A 16 -15.06 9.86 -14.63
C GLY A 16 -13.67 9.26 -14.36
N ASP A 17 -12.66 10.10 -14.15
CA ASP A 17 -11.34 9.70 -13.71
C ASP A 17 -11.29 9.58 -12.18
N TRP A 18 -10.62 8.54 -11.66
CA TRP A 18 -10.43 8.25 -10.22
C TRP A 18 -9.37 9.12 -9.53
N TRP A 19 -8.96 10.19 -10.20
CA TRP A 19 -7.96 11.12 -9.69
C TRP A 19 -8.63 12.21 -8.85
N THR A 20 -8.33 12.24 -7.56
CA THR A 20 -8.74 13.37 -6.71
C THR A 20 -7.65 14.43 -6.67
N PRO A 21 -7.91 15.65 -7.17
CA PRO A 21 -6.94 16.73 -7.09
C PRO A 21 -6.79 17.21 -5.64
N HIS A 22 -5.56 17.18 -5.12
CA HIS A 22 -5.20 17.86 -3.88
C HIS A 22 -4.39 19.12 -4.18
N ALA A 23 -5.03 20.08 -4.88
CA ALA A 23 -4.38 21.30 -5.33
C ALA A 23 -3.79 22.14 -4.19
N ASP A 24 -4.39 22.07 -2.99
CA ASP A 24 -4.03 22.92 -1.85
C ASP A 24 -2.88 22.36 -0.99
N THR A 25 -2.44 21.11 -1.19
CA THR A 25 -1.43 20.46 -0.34
C THR A 25 -0.06 20.28 -1.01
N GLY A 26 0.05 20.59 -2.31
CA GLY A 26 1.25 20.34 -3.11
C GLY A 26 1.53 18.86 -3.39
N ALA A 27 0.65 17.94 -2.95
CA ALA A 27 0.83 16.49 -3.06
C ALA A 27 0.48 15.92 -4.44
N GLY A 28 -0.17 16.70 -5.31
CA GLY A 28 -0.57 16.29 -6.65
C GLY A 28 -1.92 15.57 -6.69
N MET A 29 -2.10 14.68 -7.68
CA MET A 29 -3.29 13.84 -7.79
C MET A 29 -3.09 12.50 -7.07
N LEU A 30 -4.13 12.00 -6.42
CA LEU A 30 -4.19 10.68 -5.80
C LEU A 30 -5.15 9.78 -6.58
N LEU A 31 -4.70 8.57 -6.92
CA LEU A 31 -5.52 7.47 -7.41
C LEU A 31 -5.90 6.56 -6.24
N VAL A 32 -7.15 6.12 -6.20
CA VAL A 32 -7.65 5.09 -5.27
C VAL A 32 -8.54 4.14 -6.07
N GLU A 33 -8.06 2.93 -6.34
CA GLU A 33 -8.74 1.98 -7.20
C GLU A 33 -8.84 0.59 -6.55
N PRO A 34 -10.05 0.08 -6.28
CA PRO A 34 -10.24 -1.28 -5.81
C PRO A 34 -10.19 -2.26 -6.98
N GLU A 35 -9.36 -3.29 -6.88
CA GLU A 35 -9.16 -4.32 -7.90
C GLU A 35 -9.28 -5.72 -7.28
N ASP A 36 -9.70 -6.71 -8.08
CA ASP A 36 -9.59 -8.10 -7.65
C ASP A 36 -8.10 -8.45 -7.59
N TYR A 37 -7.66 -9.10 -6.51
CA TYR A 37 -6.24 -9.44 -6.40
C TYR A 37 -5.92 -10.56 -7.40
N GLU A 38 -5.10 -10.23 -8.40
CA GLU A 38 -4.60 -11.16 -9.39
C GLU A 38 -3.07 -11.18 -9.31
N SER A 39 -2.48 -12.35 -9.01
CA SER A 39 -1.06 -12.56 -9.19
C SER A 39 -0.88 -13.41 -10.43
N ASP A 40 -0.22 -12.84 -11.44
CA ASP A 40 0.14 -13.53 -12.67
C ASP A 40 1.26 -14.57 -12.42
N GLU A 41 1.91 -14.51 -11.26
CA GLU A 41 3.05 -15.32 -10.87
C GLU A 41 2.71 -16.25 -9.70
N PHE A 42 2.52 -17.54 -10.00
CA PHE A 42 2.19 -18.56 -8.99
C PHE A 42 3.11 -18.55 -7.75
N GLU A 43 4.39 -18.24 -7.96
CA GLU A 43 5.43 -18.21 -6.91
C GLU A 43 5.27 -17.02 -5.95
N GLU A 44 4.76 -15.88 -6.42
CA GLU A 44 4.44 -14.73 -5.58
C GLU A 44 3.24 -15.03 -4.68
N ALA A 45 2.21 -15.67 -5.24
CA ALA A 45 1.04 -16.10 -4.48
C ALA A 45 1.40 -17.10 -3.36
N GLU A 46 2.29 -18.05 -3.64
CA GLU A 46 2.81 -18.96 -2.60
C GLU A 46 3.61 -18.22 -1.52
N SER A 47 4.42 -17.23 -1.91
CA SER A 47 5.21 -16.43 -0.98
C SER A 47 4.32 -15.59 -0.06
N LEU A 48 3.26 -14.98 -0.59
CA LEU A 48 2.24 -14.26 0.19
C LEU A 48 1.49 -15.18 1.14
N ILE A 49 1.03 -16.35 0.67
CA ILE A 49 0.37 -17.33 1.53
C ILE A 49 1.31 -17.81 2.63
N GLY A 50 2.59 -18.04 2.32
CA GLY A 50 3.60 -18.45 3.29
C GLY A 50 3.83 -17.41 4.38
N ALA A 51 3.82 -16.12 4.04
CA ALA A 51 4.05 -15.03 4.97
C ALA A 51 2.80 -14.62 5.76
N LEU A 52 1.66 -14.45 5.08
CA LEU A 52 0.43 -13.92 5.64
C LEU A 52 -0.54 -15.00 6.13
N GLY A 53 -0.38 -16.24 5.63
CA GLY A 53 -1.30 -17.35 5.87
C GLY A 53 -2.54 -17.35 4.96
N PHE A 54 -2.66 -16.40 4.04
CA PHE A 54 -3.76 -16.29 3.09
C PHE A 54 -3.33 -15.51 1.83
N LEU A 55 -4.13 -15.62 0.76
CA LEU A 55 -4.04 -14.77 -0.41
C LEU A 55 -5.14 -13.70 -0.33
N PRO A 56 -4.85 -12.40 -0.53
CA PRO A 56 -5.89 -11.39 -0.62
C PRO A 56 -6.89 -11.71 -1.72
N ALA A 57 -8.16 -11.39 -1.51
CA ALA A 57 -9.19 -11.51 -2.55
C ALA A 57 -9.36 -10.20 -3.35
N THR A 58 -8.88 -9.09 -2.78
CA THR A 58 -9.05 -7.74 -3.32
C THR A 58 -7.87 -6.92 -2.86
N GLU A 59 -7.43 -6.00 -3.72
CA GLU A 59 -6.46 -4.96 -3.39
C GLU A 59 -7.04 -3.56 -3.63
N ILE A 60 -6.40 -2.56 -3.04
CA ILE A 60 -6.70 -1.16 -3.30
C ILE A 60 -5.41 -0.48 -3.71
N VAL A 61 -5.30 -0.15 -4.99
CA VAL A 61 -4.14 0.52 -5.55
C VAL A 61 -4.19 2.01 -5.19
N LEU A 62 -3.09 2.50 -4.62
CA LEU A 62 -2.89 3.89 -4.27
C LEU A 62 -1.69 4.46 -5.02
N ALA A 63 -1.88 5.50 -5.82
CA ALA A 63 -0.79 6.14 -6.53
C ALA A 63 -0.83 7.66 -6.39
N ALA A 64 0.32 8.28 -6.16
CA ALA A 64 0.47 9.73 -6.23
C ALA A 64 1.32 10.10 -7.45
N ALA A 65 0.86 11.07 -8.23
CA ALA A 65 1.53 11.49 -9.46
C ALA A 65 2.90 12.17 -9.25
N LEU A 66 3.32 12.39 -8.00
CA LEU A 66 4.54 13.10 -7.63
C LEU A 66 5.36 12.31 -6.60
N HIS A 67 6.68 12.37 -6.73
CA HIS A 67 7.65 11.75 -5.81
C HIS A 67 8.19 12.80 -4.82
N ARG A 68 7.30 13.34 -3.99
CA ARG A 68 7.62 14.38 -2.98
C ARG A 68 7.29 13.88 -1.57
N PRO A 69 7.98 14.37 -0.52
CA PRO A 69 7.71 13.98 0.86
C PRO A 69 6.22 14.09 1.26
N GLU A 70 5.53 15.12 0.78
CA GLU A 70 4.12 15.36 1.03
C GLU A 70 3.24 14.28 0.36
N SER A 71 3.57 13.89 -0.87
CA SER A 71 2.86 12.82 -1.60
C SER A 71 3.00 11.47 -0.91
N HIS A 72 4.19 11.11 -0.41
CA HIS A 72 4.35 9.87 0.37
C HIS A 72 3.53 9.89 1.66
N ARG A 73 3.46 11.03 2.36
CA ARG A 73 2.66 11.14 3.59
C ARG A 73 1.16 11.04 3.31
N MET A 74 0.69 11.66 2.23
CA MET A 74 -0.69 11.56 1.78
C MET A 74 -1.04 10.10 1.43
N LEU A 75 -0.20 9.41 0.67
CA LEU A 75 -0.37 7.99 0.34
C LEU A 75 -0.44 7.13 1.60
N ALA A 76 0.55 7.24 2.49
CA ALA A 76 0.56 6.45 3.73
C ALA A 76 -0.59 6.77 4.67
N THR A 77 -1.03 8.04 4.75
CA THR A 77 -2.18 8.38 5.60
C THR A 77 -3.45 7.73 5.04
N THR A 78 -3.64 7.77 3.72
CA THR A 78 -4.77 7.13 3.05
C THR A 78 -4.72 5.60 3.21
N ALA A 79 -3.54 5.01 2.97
CA ALA A 79 -3.31 3.58 3.16
C ALA A 79 -3.57 3.14 4.60
N LEU A 80 -3.17 3.94 5.59
CA LEU A 80 -3.40 3.66 7.01
C LEU A 80 -4.88 3.65 7.36
N GLU A 81 -5.65 4.63 6.89
CA GLU A 81 -7.10 4.68 7.13
C GLU A 81 -7.80 3.46 6.50
N LEU A 82 -7.42 3.08 5.28
CA LEU A 82 -7.96 1.89 4.61
C LEU A 82 -7.56 0.60 5.33
N ALA A 83 -6.30 0.46 5.73
CA ALA A 83 -5.81 -0.71 6.47
C ALA A 83 -6.54 -0.87 7.81
N VAL A 84 -6.81 0.22 8.53
CA VAL A 84 -7.63 0.19 9.77
C VAL A 84 -9.08 -0.19 9.47
N LEU A 85 -9.68 0.38 8.41
CA LEU A 85 -11.08 0.14 8.06
C LEU A 85 -11.35 -1.31 7.65
N TYR A 86 -10.40 -1.94 6.96
CA TYR A 86 -10.57 -3.27 6.37
C TYR A 86 -9.79 -4.37 7.09
N ASP A 87 -9.10 -4.06 8.19
CA ASP A 87 -8.13 -4.97 8.83
C ASP A 87 -7.11 -5.51 7.80
N GLY A 88 -6.68 -4.60 6.91
CA GLY A 88 -5.85 -4.89 5.76
C GLY A 88 -4.36 -4.75 6.03
N PHE A 89 -3.57 -5.28 5.10
CA PHE A 89 -2.13 -5.05 5.04
C PHE A 89 -1.80 -4.02 3.95
N VAL A 90 -0.65 -3.37 4.09
CA VAL A 90 -0.13 -2.40 3.16
C VAL A 90 1.10 -2.98 2.49
N ASP A 91 0.99 -3.16 1.18
CA ASP A 91 2.12 -3.44 0.31
C ASP A 91 2.93 -2.15 0.11
N PHE A 92 4.24 -2.23 0.29
CA PHE A 92 5.15 -1.12 0.08
C PHE A 92 5.78 -1.10 -1.31
N ASP A 93 5.52 -2.09 -2.15
CA ASP A 93 6.05 -2.21 -3.51
C ASP A 93 7.59 -2.24 -3.56
N GLY A 94 8.19 -2.76 -2.47
CA GLY A 94 9.63 -2.97 -2.37
C GLY A 94 10.15 -3.00 -0.94
N LEU A 95 11.47 -3.11 -0.82
CA LEU A 95 12.15 -3.21 0.48
C LEU A 95 12.25 -1.86 1.18
N LEU A 96 11.93 -1.89 2.47
CA LEU A 96 12.13 -0.78 3.40
C LEU A 96 13.54 -0.87 4.02
N PRO A 97 14.12 0.27 4.44
CA PRO A 97 15.44 0.25 5.07
C PRO A 97 15.45 -0.62 6.34
N PRO A 98 16.59 -1.25 6.71
CA PRO A 98 16.66 -2.21 7.83
C PRO A 98 16.09 -1.70 9.17
N VAL A 99 16.14 -0.39 9.41
CA VAL A 99 15.55 0.23 10.62
C VAL A 99 14.04 -0.04 10.74
N ALA A 100 13.34 -0.21 9.63
CA ALA A 100 11.91 -0.49 9.59
C ALA A 100 11.56 -1.76 10.39
N ALA A 101 12.38 -2.81 10.31
CA ALA A 101 12.16 -4.06 11.04
C ALA A 101 12.21 -3.93 12.57
N THR A 102 12.64 -2.78 13.10
CA THR A 102 12.70 -2.51 14.55
C THR A 102 11.46 -1.76 15.07
N LEU A 103 10.55 -1.38 14.19
CA LEU A 103 9.35 -0.61 14.54
C LEU A 103 8.23 -1.52 15.06
N PRO A 104 7.34 -1.00 15.95
CA PRO A 104 6.13 -1.71 16.38
C PRO A 104 5.24 -2.14 15.21
N GLY A 105 4.46 -3.20 15.40
CA GLY A 105 3.57 -3.79 14.39
C GLY A 105 4.18 -5.00 13.68
N ARG A 106 3.47 -5.50 12.66
CA ARG A 106 3.94 -6.63 11.83
C ARG A 106 4.49 -6.12 10.50
N LEU A 107 5.66 -6.63 10.14
CA LEU A 107 6.31 -6.41 8.84
C LEU A 107 6.76 -7.77 8.31
N PHE A 108 6.30 -8.11 7.11
CA PHE A 108 6.65 -9.34 6.41
C PHE A 108 7.53 -9.00 5.22
N THR A 109 8.58 -9.78 5.02
CA THR A 109 9.35 -9.78 3.77
C THR A 109 8.79 -10.89 2.89
N ILE A 110 8.30 -10.50 1.72
CA ILE A 110 7.81 -11.40 0.69
C ILE A 110 8.91 -11.53 -0.37
N ALA A 111 9.26 -12.75 -0.73
CA ALA A 111 10.22 -13.03 -1.78
C ALA A 111 9.53 -12.94 -3.15
N SER A 112 10.17 -12.36 -4.16
CA SER A 112 9.69 -12.36 -5.56
C SER A 112 9.90 -13.71 -6.26
N GLY A 113 10.05 -14.81 -5.50
CA GLY A 113 10.18 -16.16 -6.03
C GLY A 113 11.16 -17.05 -5.23
N PRO A 114 11.23 -18.35 -5.55
CA PRO A 114 12.02 -19.35 -4.82
C PRO A 114 13.54 -19.19 -5.01
N LEU A 115 13.95 -18.43 -6.04
CA LEU A 115 15.35 -18.11 -6.32
C LEU A 115 15.71 -16.66 -5.96
N ALA A 116 14.75 -15.89 -5.43
CA ALA A 116 14.96 -14.50 -5.04
C ALA A 116 16.00 -14.41 -3.92
N THR A 117 16.91 -13.45 -4.03
CA THR A 117 17.76 -13.08 -2.90
C THR A 117 16.98 -12.21 -1.91
N VAL A 118 17.56 -11.95 -0.74
CA VAL A 118 16.96 -11.03 0.26
C VAL A 118 16.71 -9.63 -0.32
N ASP A 119 17.41 -9.27 -1.40
CA ASP A 119 17.30 -7.98 -2.07
C ASP A 119 16.21 -7.97 -3.18
N ASP A 120 15.65 -9.14 -3.54
CA ASP A 120 14.67 -9.32 -4.61
C ASP A 120 13.27 -9.58 -4.04
N GLY A 121 12.83 -8.74 -3.11
CA GLY A 121 11.53 -8.91 -2.45
C GLY A 121 10.85 -7.59 -2.14
N TRP A 122 9.75 -7.66 -1.41
CA TRP A 122 9.03 -6.49 -0.96
C TRP A 122 8.54 -6.66 0.47
N HIS A 123 8.13 -5.55 1.06
CA HIS A 123 7.55 -5.56 2.39
C HIS A 123 6.04 -5.38 2.37
N VAL A 124 5.38 -6.15 3.22
CA VAL A 124 3.96 -6.00 3.54
C VAL A 124 3.85 -5.75 5.04
N GLY A 125 3.17 -4.68 5.43
CA GLY A 125 3.06 -4.29 6.84
C GLY A 125 1.61 -4.08 7.29
N ASP A 126 1.33 -4.23 8.59
CA ASP A 126 0.01 -3.93 9.13
C ASP A 126 -0.18 -2.45 9.49
N ALA A 127 -1.40 -2.08 9.90
CA ALA A 127 -1.74 -0.71 10.27
C ALA A 127 -0.94 -0.18 11.48
N GLU A 128 -0.54 -1.06 12.43
CA GLU A 128 0.32 -0.66 13.55
C GLU A 128 1.71 -0.29 13.05
N PHE A 129 2.27 -1.12 12.17
CA PHE A 129 3.54 -0.88 11.51
C PHE A 129 3.53 0.42 10.72
N LEU A 130 2.56 0.63 9.83
CA LEU A 130 2.50 1.85 9.04
C LEU A 130 2.37 3.10 9.91
N ARG A 131 1.61 3.05 11.01
CA ARG A 131 1.52 4.16 11.97
C ARG A 131 2.86 4.45 12.65
N ALA A 132 3.66 3.43 12.94
CA ALA A 132 5.02 3.62 13.45
C ALA A 132 5.95 4.19 12.36
N TRP A 133 5.91 3.64 11.15
CA TRP A 133 6.75 4.05 10.03
C TRP A 133 6.49 5.50 9.62
N LEU A 134 5.23 5.94 9.57
CA LEU A 134 4.84 7.31 9.22
C LEU A 134 5.44 8.37 10.17
N ARG A 135 5.75 8.00 11.42
CA ARG A 135 6.38 8.88 12.43
C ARG A 135 7.90 8.88 12.36
N HIS A 136 8.50 7.96 11.60
CA HIS A 136 9.94 7.85 11.49
C HIS A 136 10.52 9.02 10.65
N PRO A 137 11.66 9.64 11.06
CA PRO A 137 12.24 10.78 10.32
C PRO A 137 12.63 10.45 8.87
N GLY A 138 12.95 9.18 8.60
CA GLY A 138 13.30 8.67 7.27
C GLY A 138 12.12 8.09 6.49
N PHE A 139 10.88 8.37 6.90
CA PHE A 139 9.68 7.83 6.26
C PHE A 139 9.62 8.13 4.75
N ARG A 140 9.29 7.09 3.98
CA ARG A 140 8.86 7.17 2.58
C ARG A 140 8.04 5.92 2.23
N MET A 141 7.08 6.07 1.32
CA MET A 141 6.51 4.92 0.59
C MET A 141 7.51 4.49 -0.49
N VAL A 142 7.64 3.19 -0.72
CA VAL A 142 8.40 2.66 -1.85
C VAL A 142 7.44 2.53 -3.05
N LYS A 143 8.00 2.47 -4.25
CA LYS A 143 7.35 2.59 -5.55
C LYS A 143 8.18 1.85 -6.57
#